data_AF-A0A843DV91-F1
#
_entry.id   AF-A0A843DV91-F1
#
_cell.length_a   1.000
_cell.length_b   1.000
_cell.length_c   1.000
_cell.angle_alpha   90.00
_cell.angle_beta   90.00
_cell.angle_gamma   90.00
#
_symmetry.space_group_name_H-M   'P 1'
#
loop_
_entity.id
_entity.type
_entity.pdbx_description
1 polymer ?
#
loop_
_entity_poly.entity_id
_entity_poly.type
_entity_poly.pdbx_seq_one_letter_code
_entity_poly.pdbx_strand_id
1 'polypeptide(L)'
;IKAALAETARRRALQLAYNAEHGIVPQTIRKPIPEKEVDLKDIKHIPSAEIPNLIIQLEAEMKTAAGALDFERAIELRDRIAELQKKLDAA
;
A
#
# COMPACT_ATOMS: atom_id res chain seq x y z
N ILE A 1 6.41 18.17 -26.58
CA ILE A 1 6.03 16.73 -26.68
C ILE A 1 7.01 15.94 -27.57
N LYS A 2 7.26 16.32 -28.83
CA LYS A 2 8.17 15.58 -29.74
C LYS A 2 9.58 15.31 -29.18
N ALA A 3 10.18 16.28 -28.49
CA ALA A 3 11.51 16.12 -27.87
C ALA A 3 11.52 15.08 -26.72
N ALA A 4 10.48 15.04 -25.87
CA ALA A 4 10.40 14.10 -24.76
C ALA A 4 10.21 12.64 -25.24
N LEU A 5 9.48 12.46 -26.35
CA LEU A 5 9.35 11.15 -27.00
C LEU A 5 10.68 10.68 -27.60
N ALA A 6 11.42 11.58 -28.25
CA ALA A 6 12.74 11.26 -28.80
C ALA A 6 13.74 10.87 -27.69
N GLU A 7 13.75 11.58 -26.57
CA GLU A 7 14.63 11.26 -25.44
C GLU A 7 14.24 9.92 -24.77
N THR A 8 12.93 9.62 -24.66
CA THR A 8 12.46 8.32 -24.18
C THR A 8 12.91 7.19 -25.09
N ALA A 9 12.80 7.37 -26.41
CA ALA A 9 13.26 6.40 -27.39
C ALA A 9 14.78 6.18 -27.31
N ARG A 10 15.56 7.26 -27.18
CA ARG A 10 17.02 7.22 -26.99
C ARG A 10 17.40 6.39 -25.77
N ARG A 11 16.81 6.68 -24.61
CA ARG A 11 17.07 5.96 -23.36
C ARG A 11 16.70 4.48 -23.45
N ARG A 12 15.55 4.18 -24.06
CA ARG A 12 15.08 2.80 -24.23
C ARG A 12 16.02 1.98 -25.11
N ALA A 13 16.55 2.57 -26.19
CA ALA A 13 17.53 1.90 -27.04
C ALA A 13 18.81 1.53 -26.27
N LEU A 14 19.35 2.44 -25.46
CA LEU A 14 20.52 2.16 -24.60
C LEU A 14 20.23 1.04 -23.60
N GLN A 15 19.05 1.07 -22.95
CA GLN A 15 18.64 0.03 -21.99
C GLN A 15 18.53 -1.35 -22.65
N LEU A 16 17.98 -1.42 -23.87
CA LEU A 16 17.86 -2.69 -24.60
C LEU A 16 19.22 -3.24 -25.01
N ALA A 17 20.12 -2.39 -25.50
CA ALA A 17 21.49 -2.79 -25.85
C ALA A 17 22.23 -3.33 -24.62
N TYR A 18 22.19 -2.59 -23.50
CA TYR A 18 22.79 -3.02 -22.24
C TYR A 18 22.21 -4.35 -21.74
N ASN A 19 20.88 -4.49 -21.77
CA ASN A 19 20.21 -5.71 -21.35
C ASN A 19 20.57 -6.91 -22.23
N ALA A 20 20.71 -6.71 -23.55
CA ALA A 20 21.12 -7.76 -24.47
C ALA A 20 22.58 -8.18 -24.26
N GLU A 21 23.48 -7.21 -24.08
CA GLU A 21 24.90 -7.47 -23.78
C GLU A 21 25.10 -8.20 -22.45
N HIS A 22 24.26 -7.93 -21.46
CA HIS A 22 24.40 -8.44 -20.08
C HIS A 22 23.44 -9.60 -19.75
N GLY A 23 22.62 -10.04 -20.72
CA GLY A 23 21.62 -11.10 -20.51
C GLY A 23 20.53 -10.75 -19.49
N ILE A 24 20.22 -9.47 -19.30
CA ILE A 24 19.25 -8.99 -18.32
C ILE A 24 17.84 -9.09 -18.90
N VAL A 25 16.99 -9.89 -18.26
CA VAL A 25 15.55 -9.93 -18.55
C VAL A 25 14.83 -8.90 -17.67
N PRO A 26 14.17 -7.88 -18.23
CA PRO A 26 13.41 -6.92 -17.45
C PRO A 26 12.30 -7.60 -16.65
N GLN A 27 12.31 -7.41 -15.33
CA GLN A 27 11.25 -7.90 -14.44
C GLN A 27 10.66 -6.75 -13.61
N THR A 28 9.38 -6.88 -13.27
CA THR A 28 8.72 -5.93 -12.36
C THR A 28 9.27 -6.09 -10.95
N ILE A 29 9.78 -5.00 -10.37
CA ILE A 29 10.21 -4.99 -8.97
C ILE A 29 8.99 -5.17 -8.07
N ARG A 30 8.96 -6.24 -7.27
CA ARG A 30 8.00 -6.43 -6.17
C ARG A 30 8.73 -6.24 -4.84
N LYS A 31 8.65 -5.05 -4.24
CA LYS A 31 9.17 -4.81 -2.90
C LYS A 31 8.09 -5.09 -1.86
N PRO A 32 8.34 -5.94 -0.86
CA PRO A 32 7.44 -6.03 0.29
C PRO A 32 7.46 -4.68 1.03
N ILE A 33 6.30 -4.25 1.51
CA ILE A 33 6.21 -3.10 2.40
C ILE A 33 6.91 -3.51 3.70
N PRO A 34 7.89 -2.75 4.21
CA PRO A 34 8.53 -3.09 5.48
C PRO A 34 7.46 -3.13 6.58
N GLU A 35 7.34 -4.26 7.25
CA GLU A 35 6.48 -4.41 8.41
C GLU A 35 6.99 -3.47 9.50
N LYS A 36 6.16 -2.48 9.86
CA LYS A 36 6.41 -1.61 11.00
C LYS A 36 5.54 -2.17 12.11
N GLU A 37 6.16 -2.78 13.12
CA GLU A 37 5.46 -3.25 14.32
C GLU A 37 4.95 -2.04 15.09
N VAL A 38 3.66 -1.74 14.94
CA VAL A 38 2.93 -0.81 15.80
C VAL A 38 2.16 -1.64 16.81
N ASP A 39 2.51 -1.49 18.09
CA ASP A 39 1.82 -2.13 19.21
C ASP A 39 0.39 -1.57 19.35
N LEU A 40 -0.56 -2.18 18.65
CA LEU A 40 -1.98 -1.87 18.78
C LEU A 40 -2.55 -2.53 20.03
N LYS A 41 -2.61 -1.78 21.14
CA LYS A 41 -3.30 -2.23 22.35
C LYS A 41 -4.82 -2.19 22.16
N ASP A 42 -5.43 -3.36 22.39
CA ASP A 42 -6.83 -3.61 22.77
C ASP A 42 -7.93 -3.50 21.71
N ILE A 43 -8.27 -4.66 21.11
CA ILE A 43 -9.52 -4.90 20.36
C ILE A 43 -10.15 -6.25 20.76
N LYS A 44 -10.25 -6.53 22.07
CA LYS A 44 -10.64 -7.87 22.56
C LYS A 44 -12.15 -8.16 22.61
N HIS A 45 -13.05 -7.20 22.40
CA HIS A 45 -14.50 -7.45 22.40
C HIS A 45 -15.24 -6.49 21.45
N ILE A 46 -15.48 -6.92 20.21
CA ILE A 46 -16.42 -6.25 19.29
C ILE A 46 -17.38 -7.32 18.75
N PRO A 47 -18.70 -7.13 18.84
CA PRO A 47 -19.68 -8.04 18.24
C PRO A 47 -19.52 -8.12 16.71
N SER A 48 -19.50 -9.34 16.15
CA SER A 48 -19.23 -9.57 14.72
C SER A 48 -20.20 -8.87 13.77
N ALA A 49 -21.43 -8.58 14.22
CA ALA A 49 -22.44 -7.86 13.44
C ALA A 49 -22.14 -6.37 13.24
N GLU A 50 -21.34 -5.75 14.12
CA GLU A 50 -20.99 -4.33 14.06
C GLU A 50 -19.65 -4.06 13.35
N ILE A 51 -18.86 -5.11 13.11
CA ILE A 51 -17.56 -5.03 12.44
C ILE A 51 -17.64 -4.31 11.09
N PRO A 52 -18.62 -4.59 10.19
CA PRO A 52 -18.70 -3.90 8.90
C PRO A 52 -18.95 -2.40 9.03
N ASN A 53 -19.82 -1.99 9.95
CA ASN A 53 -20.13 -0.58 10.20
C ASN A 53 -18.93 0.15 10.80
N LEU A 54 -18.21 -0.51 11.70
CA LEU A 54 -17.00 0.04 12.31
C LEU A 54 -15.87 0.20 11.29
N ILE A 55 -15.70 -0.74 10.36
CA ILE A 55 -14.73 -0.62 9.26
C ILE A 55 -15.03 0.63 8.42
N ILE A 56 -16.30 0.88 8.07
CA ILE A 56 -16.70 2.07 7.29
C ILE A 56 -16.34 3.36 8.05
N GLN A 57 -16.60 3.40 9.36
CA GLN A 57 -16.25 4.56 10.20
C GLN A 57 -14.74 4.78 10.28
N LEU A 58 -13.96 3.73 10.54
CA LEU A 58 -12.50 3.80 10.61
C LEU A 58 -11.88 4.17 9.26
N GLU A 59 -12.46 3.72 8.14
CA GLU A 59 -11.98 4.07 6.80
C GLU A 59 -12.20 5.56 6.51
N ALA A 60 -13.34 6.12 6.93
CA ALA A 60 -13.61 7.55 6.84
C ALA A 60 -12.64 8.37 7.71
N GLU A 61 -12.35 7.91 8.94
CA GLU A 61 -11.38 8.55 9.83
C GLU A 61 -9.96 8.49 9.26
N MET A 62 -9.56 7.33 8.69
CA MET A 62 -8.26 7.13 8.06
C MET A 62 -8.07 8.08 6.87
N LYS A 63 -9.08 8.23 6.01
CA LYS A 63 -9.04 9.18 4.88
C LYS A 63 -8.93 10.62 5.34
N THR A 64 -9.58 10.96 6.45
CA THR A 64 -9.50 12.30 7.05
C THR A 64 -8.11 12.56 7.61
N ALA A 65 -7.53 11.62 8.36
CA ALA A 65 -6.17 11.70 8.88
C ALA A 65 -5.12 11.82 7.76
N ALA A 66 -5.27 11.04 6.69
CA ALA A 66 -4.43 11.12 5.50
C ALA A 66 -4.52 12.49 4.82
N GLY A 67 -5.73 13.07 4.73
CA GLY A 67 -5.94 14.43 4.21
C GLY A 67 -5.34 15.52 5.09
N ALA A 68 -5.28 15.28 6.40
CA ALA A 68 -4.63 16.18 7.37
C ALA A 68 -3.10 16.00 7.46
N LEU A 69 -2.51 15.11 6.64
CA LEU A 69 -1.08 14.72 6.68
C LEU A 69 -0.65 14.04 7.98
N ASP A 70 -1.60 13.54 8.78
CA ASP A 70 -1.34 12.73 9.97
C ASP A 70 -1.22 11.25 9.56
N PHE A 71 -0.03 10.90 9.08
CA PHE A 71 0.24 9.56 8.59
C PHE A 71 0.38 8.53 9.71
N GLU A 72 0.79 8.93 10.92
CA GLU A 72 0.90 8.02 12.05
C GLU A 72 -0.48 7.49 12.43
N ARG A 73 -1.46 8.39 12.59
CA ARG A 73 -2.83 8.00 12.88
C ARG A 73 -3.49 7.24 11.72
N ALA A 74 -3.20 7.61 10.47
CA ALA A 74 -3.71 6.86 9.32
C ALA A 74 -3.16 5.42 9.25
N ILE A 75 -1.89 5.20 9.64
CA ILE A 75 -1.29 3.86 9.71
C ILE A 75 -1.95 3.02 10.80
N GLU A 76 -2.16 3.58 12.00
CA GLU A 76 -2.85 2.90 13.09
C GLU A 76 -4.27 2.46 12.69
N LEU A 77 -5.02 3.36 12.04
CA LEU A 77 -6.38 3.09 11.57
C LEU A 77 -6.40 2.02 10.48
N ARG A 78 -5.44 2.05 9.54
CA ARG A 78 -5.28 1.02 8.50
C ARG A 78 -5.05 -0.36 9.12
N ASP A 79 -4.13 -0.45 10.08
CA ASP A 79 -3.77 -1.73 10.70
C ASP A 79 -4.93 -2.28 11.54
N ARG A 80 -5.66 -1.39 12.21
CA ARG A 80 -6.91 -1.71 12.91
C ARG A 80 -8.01 -2.24 11.98
N ILE A 81 -8.17 -1.65 10.79
CA ILE A 81 -9.10 -2.15 9.76
C ILE A 81 -8.68 -3.54 9.28
N ALA A 82 -7.39 -3.76 9.04
CA ALA A 82 -6.86 -5.06 8.59
C ALA A 82 -7.11 -6.17 9.62
N GLU A 83 -6.95 -5.90 10.92
CA GLU A 83 -7.29 -6.87 11.97
C GLU A 83 -8.79 -7.19 12.00
N LEU A 84 -9.64 -6.18 11.86
CA LEU A 84 -11.10 -6.36 11.84
C LEU A 84 -11.55 -7.17 10.62
N GLN A 85 -10.98 -6.91 9.45
CA GLN A 85 -11.21 -7.69 8.23
C GLN A 85 -10.78 -9.15 8.42
N LYS A 86 -9.59 -9.39 8.99
CA LYS A 86 -9.11 -10.74 9.27
C LYS A 86 -10.02 -11.51 10.22
N LYS A 87 -10.63 -10.84 11.20
CA LYS A 87 -11.63 -11.46 12.10
C LYS A 87 -12.94 -11.78 11.39
N LEU A 88 -13.36 -10.96 10.43
CA LEU A 88 -14.54 -11.22 9.62
C LEU A 88 -14.32 -12.42 8.69
N ASP A 89 -13.15 -12.52 8.07
CA ASP A 89 -12.79 -13.61 7.16
C ASP A 89 -12.52 -14.94 7.88
N ALA A 90 -12.20 -14.89 9.17
CA ALA A 90 -11.96 -16.06 10.03
C ALA A 90 -13.22 -16.60 10.72
N ALA A 91 -14.36 -15.92 10.56
CA ALA A 91 -15.67 -16.33 11.07
C ALA A 91 -16.49 -17.06 9.98
#